data_AF-A0A9D5EKU2-F1
#
_entry.id   AF-A0A9D5EKU2-F1
#
_cell.length_a   1.000
_cell.length_b   1.000
_cell.length_c   1.000
_cell.angle_alpha   90.00
_cell.angle_beta   90.00
_cell.angle_gamma   90.00
#
_symmetry.space_group_name_H-M   'P 1'
#
loop_
_entity.id
_entity.type
_entity.pdbx_description
1 polymer ?
#
loop_
_entity_poly.entity_id
_entity_poly.type
_entity_poly.pdbx_seq_one_letter_code
_entity_poly.pdbx_strand_id
1 'polypeptide(L)' 'MPQTYRVRYSLKPSGQHQTGADVVTVDFQTELDNIPGLLPPGAYIMYVEDLTDNRAVHWTRWPKAYRPGFGA' A
#
# COMPACT_ATOMS: atom_id res chain seq x y z
N MET A 1 14.72 -13.63 3.88
CA MET A 1 13.47 -13.87 4.64
C MET A 1 12.44 -12.88 4.12
N PRO A 2 11.18 -13.30 3.86
CA PRO A 2 10.14 -12.37 3.46
C PRO A 2 9.85 -11.40 4.60
N GLN A 3 9.76 -10.10 4.28
CA GLN A 3 9.42 -9.05 5.24
C GLN A 3 7.90 -9.02 5.45
N THR A 4 7.46 -8.54 6.60
CA THR A 4 6.03 -8.33 6.85
C THR A 4 5.70 -6.87 6.58
N TYR A 5 4.87 -6.60 5.58
CA TYR A 5 4.40 -5.27 5.24
C TYR A 5 2.94 -5.08 5.62
N ARG A 6 2.65 -4.04 6.41
CA ARG A 6 1.31 -3.52 6.61
C ARG A 6 0.98 -2.52 5.52
N VAL A 7 -0.04 -2.80 4.73
CA VAL A 7 -0.52 -1.94 3.66
C VAL A 7 -1.89 -1.40 4.05
N ARG A 8 -2.03 -0.08 4.02
CA ARG A 8 -3.33 0.60 4.07
C ARG A 8 -3.69 1.07 2.68
N TYR A 9 -4.85 0.64 2.19
CA TYR A 9 -5.34 1.01 0.88
C TYR A 9 -6.82 1.35 0.91
N SER A 10 -7.29 2.09 -0.09
CA SER A 10 -8.71 2.34 -0.35
C SER A 10 -9.05 1.95 -1.78
N LEU A 11 -10.29 1.52 -2.03
CA LEU A 11 -10.81 1.36 -3.40
C LEU A 11 -11.42 2.66 -3.93
N LYS A 12 -11.49 3.71 -3.10
CA LYS A 12 -11.90 5.04 -3.54
C LYS A 12 -10.66 5.87 -3.86
N PRO A 13 -10.67 6.63 -4.97
CA PRO A 13 -9.57 7.54 -5.30
C PRO A 13 -9.28 8.52 -4.17
N SER A 14 -8.00 8.90 -4.02
CA SER A 14 -7.59 9.98 -3.14
C SER A 14 -8.14 11.31 -3.64
N GLY A 15 -8.96 12.01 -2.84
CA GLY A 15 -9.53 13.32 -3.18
C GLY A 15 -11.05 13.42 -3.07
N GLN A 16 -11.75 12.28 -2.98
CA GLN A 16 -13.12 12.24 -2.48
C GLN A 16 -13.09 12.09 -0.95
N HIS A 17 -14.16 12.51 -0.27
CA HIS A 17 -14.26 12.42 1.19
C HIS A 17 -14.16 10.95 1.63
N GLN A 18 -12.95 10.49 1.97
CA GLN A 18 -12.69 9.14 2.45
C GLN A 18 -13.09 9.08 3.91
N THR A 19 -14.05 8.22 4.24
CA THR A 19 -14.36 7.92 5.64
C THR A 19 -13.43 6.81 6.11
N GLY A 20 -13.18 6.68 7.41
CA GLY A 20 -12.34 5.60 7.96
C GLY A 20 -12.84 4.19 7.59
N ALA A 21 -14.11 4.04 7.20
CA ALA A 21 -14.70 2.80 6.70
C ALA A 21 -14.25 2.41 5.28
N ASP A 22 -13.72 3.35 4.50
CA ASP A 22 -13.25 3.12 3.13
C ASP A 22 -11.79 2.68 3.06
N VAL A 23 -11.12 2.58 4.22
CA VAL A 23 -9.70 2.21 4.34
C VAL A 23 -9.58 0.79 4.86
N VAL A 24 -8.90 -0.05 4.08
CA VAL A 24 -8.58 -1.43 4.44
C VAL A 24 -7.12 -1.50 4.88
N THR A 25 -6.86 -2.18 5.98
CA THR A 25 -5.50 -2.50 6.44
C THR A 25 -5.29 -3.99 6.31
N VAL A 26 -4.21 -4.40 5.64
CA VAL A 26 -3.84 -5.81 5.44
C VAL A 26 -2.33 -5.96 5.65
N ASP A 27 -1.93 -7.08 6.28
CA ASP A 27 -0.53 -7.41 6.49
C ASP A 27 -0.14 -8.52 5.51
N PHE A 28 0.94 -8.31 4.74
CA PHE A 28 1.48 -9.27 3.78
C PHE A 28 2.88 -9.71 4.17
N GLN A 29 3.14 -11.01 4.16
CA GLN A 29 4.49 -11.54 4.30
C GLN A 29 5.06 -11.83 2.91
N THR A 30 5.79 -10.87 2.33
CA THR A 30 6.23 -10.90 0.93
C THR A 30 7.42 -9.96 0.70
N GLU A 31 7.84 -9.82 -0.57
CA GLU A 31 8.74 -8.74 -1.01
C GLU A 31 7.92 -7.51 -1.39
N LEU A 32 8.47 -6.31 -1.17
CA LEU A 32 7.76 -5.05 -1.41
C LEU A 32 7.20 -4.98 -2.84
N ASP A 33 7.98 -5.42 -3.83
CA ASP A 33 7.64 -5.40 -5.25
C ASP A 33 6.49 -6.36 -5.63
N ASN A 34 6.13 -7.30 -4.78
CA ASN A 34 5.03 -8.24 -5.01
C ASN A 34 3.68 -7.71 -4.50
N ILE A 35 3.66 -6.69 -3.65
CA ILE A 35 2.42 -6.07 -3.15
C ILE A 35 1.41 -5.74 -4.26
N PRO A 36 1.82 -5.27 -5.47
CA PRO A 36 0.87 -5.00 -6.54
C PRO A 36 0.05 -6.16 -7.04
N GLY A 37 0.60 -7.37 -7.04
CA GLY A 37 -0.14 -8.56 -7.42
C GLY A 37 -1.12 -9.05 -6.34
N LEU A 38 -1.00 -8.53 -5.11
CA LEU A 38 -1.76 -9.00 -3.94
C LEU A 38 -2.92 -8.07 -3.58
N LEU A 39 -2.94 -6.85 -4.10
CA LEU A 39 -4.00 -5.89 -3.86
C LEU A 39 -5.15 -6.07 -4.87
N PRO A 40 -6.40 -5.76 -4.47
CA PRO A 40 -7.50 -5.73 -5.42
C PRO A 40 -7.23 -4.74 -6.57
N PRO A 41 -7.73 -5.01 -7.79
CA PRO A 41 -7.66 -4.06 -8.89
C PRO A 41 -8.26 -2.70 -8.50
N GLY A 42 -7.56 -1.61 -8.84
CA GLY A 42 -7.99 -0.25 -8.51
C GLY A 42 -7.74 0.17 -7.05
N ALA A 43 -6.99 -0.62 -6.26
CA ALA A 43 -6.57 -0.22 -4.93
C ALA A 43 -5.58 0.96 -4.96
N TYR A 44 -5.91 2.01 -4.22
CA TYR A 44 -5.05 3.16 -3.95
C TYR A 44 -4.31 2.93 -2.64
N ILE A 45 -3.00 2.70 -2.71
CA ILE A 45 -2.16 2.59 -1.51
C ILE A 45 -2.03 3.97 -0.86
N MET A 46 -2.38 4.04 0.42
CA MET A 46 -2.24 5.24 1.24
C MET A 46 -0.99 5.19 2.10
N TYR A 47 -0.63 4.00 2.58
CA TYR A 47 0.47 3.83 3.51
C TYR A 47 1.02 2.40 3.42
N VAL A 48 2.35 2.28 3.51
CA VAL A 48 3.04 0.99 3.63
C VAL A 48 4.01 1.09 4.80
N GLU A 49 4.00 0.10 5.68
CA GLU A 49 4.87 -0.02 6.83
C GLU A 49 5.53 -1.39 6.84
N ASP A 50 6.83 -1.41 7.06
CA ASP A 50 7.64 -2.60 7.28
C ASP A 50 7.56 -2.93 8.77
N LEU A 51 6.81 -3.97 9.11
CA LEU A 51 6.63 -4.45 10.48
C LEU A 51 7.84 -5.24 10.98
N THR A 52 8.74 -5.68 10.10
CA THR A 52 9.98 -6.35 10.50
C THR A 52 10.94 -5.34 11.14
N ASP A 53 11.05 -4.15 10.55
CA ASP A 53 11.88 -3.05 11.06
C ASP A 53 11.07 -1.97 11.81
N ASN A 54 9.76 -2.18 11.98
CA ASN A 54 8.79 -1.25 12.58
C ASN A 54 8.92 0.20 12.05
N ARG A 55 8.93 0.35 10.71
CA ARG A 55 9.15 1.64 10.04
C ARG A 55 8.21 1.87 8.87
N ALA A 56 7.84 3.13 8.66
CA ALA A 56 7.15 3.55 7.45
C ALA A 56 8.04 3.38 6.21
N VAL A 57 7.49 2.84 5.14
CA VAL A 57 8.17 2.77 3.84
C VAL A 57 7.90 4.08 3.09
N HIS A 58 8.96 4.82 2.79
CA HIS A 58 8.84 6.06 2.02
C HIS A 58 8.31 5.79 0.61
N TRP A 59 7.43 6.65 0.10
CA TRP A 59 6.72 6.46 -1.18
C TRP A 59 7.64 6.25 -2.39
N THR A 60 8.85 6.82 -2.38
CA THR A 60 9.85 6.61 -3.45
C THR A 60 10.35 5.17 -3.51
N ARG A 61 10.26 4.43 -2.40
CA ARG A 61 10.61 3.01 -2.32
C ARG A 61 9.44 2.10 -2.65
N TRP A 62 8.21 2.62 -2.73
CA TRP A 62 7.06 1.81 -3.10
C TRP A 62 7.27 1.20 -4.50
N PRO A 63 6.61 0.07 -4.80
CA PRO A 63 6.59 -0.49 -6.14
C PRO A 63 6.13 0.57 -7.14
N LYS A 64 6.76 0.62 -8.31
CA LYS A 64 6.57 1.71 -9.29
C LYS A 64 5.09 1.93 -9.64
N ALA A 65 4.30 0.86 -9.71
CA ALA A 65 2.87 0.88 -10.02
C ALA A 65 2.02 1.72 -9.04
N TYR A 66 2.50 1.99 -7.83
CA TYR A 66 1.76 2.72 -6.78
C TYR A 66 2.40 4.02 -6.35
N ARG A 67 3.50 4.44 -6.99
CA ARG A 67 4.13 5.71 -6.64
C ARG A 67 3.16 6.85 -7.00
N PRO A 68 2.95 7.84 -6.11
CA PRO A 68 2.22 9.05 -6.46
C PRO A 68 2.77 9.65 -7.77
N GLY A 69 1.89 9.94 -8.73
CA GLY A 69 2.25 10.43 -10.07
C GLY A 69 2.57 9.36 -11.12
N PHE A 70 2.61 8.08 -10.75
CA PHE A 70 2.72 6.94 -11.68
C PHE A 70 1.48 6.04 -11.71
N GLY A 71 0.44 6.37 -10.93
CA GLY A 71 -0.88 5.76 -11.01
C GLY A 71 -1.72 6.43 -12.10
N ALA A 72 -2.30 5.63 -12.99
CA ALA A 72 -3.24 6.07 -14.02
C ALA A 72 -4.54 6.64 -13.43
#